data_AF-A0A7S2XFJ0-F1
#
_entry.id   AF-A0A7S2XFJ0-F1
#
_cell.length_a   1.000
_cell.length_b   1.000
_cell.length_c   1.000
_cell.angle_alpha   90.00
_cell.angle_beta   90.00
_cell.angle_gamma   90.00
#
_symmetry.space_group_name_H-M   'P 1'
#
loop_
_entity.id
_entity.type
_entity.pdbx_description
1 polymer ?
#
loop_
_entity_poly.entity_id
_entity_poly.type
_entity_poly.pdbx_seq_one_letter_code
_entity_poly.pdbx_strand_id
1 'polypeptide(L)'
;RKRMGGSVLALAALLLGLSGQGAKGFHVETPREIMGTYPHQSAVFGLQPTLDYPVEATGEIILVEPRDGCMPITNANISGNIALIDQGTCVFERKAFMAQEVNASAVVIIFNDEQLKLMMPAKNVDVWGNNDPGHPIIHPYFANIFIPVIGITKSMGDMLKDHLWYKTVRLNWIEDQYKTVHDFDLEGNDSPLSPHKTAGP
;
A
#
# COMPACT_ATOMS: atom_id res chain seq x y z
N ARG A 1 25.83 -42.35 41.30
CA ARG A 1 24.91 -42.13 40.16
C ARG A 1 25.03 -40.67 39.73
N LYS A 2 25.17 -40.47 38.42
CA LYS A 2 25.22 -39.27 37.56
C LYS A 2 25.06 -37.85 38.12
N ARG A 3 25.93 -37.00 37.56
CA ARG A 3 26.00 -35.53 37.50
C ARG A 3 24.76 -34.83 36.93
N MET A 4 24.68 -33.52 37.28
CA MET A 4 24.29 -32.34 36.47
C MET A 4 22.80 -32.07 36.19
N GLY A 5 22.43 -30.79 36.38
CA GLY A 5 21.19 -30.22 35.85
C GLY A 5 20.81 -28.87 36.47
N GLY A 6 21.70 -27.88 36.45
CA GLY A 6 21.41 -26.51 36.87
C GLY A 6 21.70 -25.52 35.75
N SER A 7 20.65 -24.83 35.30
CA SER A 7 20.57 -23.58 34.53
C SER A 7 21.83 -23.02 33.87
N VAL A 8 21.76 -22.77 32.55
CA VAL A 8 21.66 -21.42 31.95
C VAL A 8 21.27 -21.63 30.47
N LEU A 9 19.99 -21.47 30.14
CA LEU A 9 19.57 -21.27 28.76
C LEU A 9 19.79 -19.78 28.44
N ALA A 10 20.94 -19.47 27.87
CA ALA A 10 21.20 -18.17 27.27
C ALA A 10 20.24 -18.01 26.08
N LEU A 11 19.21 -17.18 26.20
CA LEU A 11 18.48 -16.68 25.04
C LEU A 11 19.46 -15.80 24.25
N ALA A 12 20.03 -16.36 23.19
CA ALA A 12 20.63 -15.57 22.14
C ALA A 12 19.53 -14.71 21.52
N ALA A 13 19.55 -13.41 21.81
CA ALA A 13 18.80 -12.42 21.06
C ALA A 13 19.31 -12.49 19.61
N LEU A 14 18.54 -13.15 18.74
CA LEU A 14 18.79 -13.17 17.33
C LEU A 14 18.60 -11.73 16.84
N LEU A 15 19.71 -11.03 16.64
CA LEU A 15 19.76 -9.82 15.82
C LEU A 15 19.32 -10.25 14.42
N LEU A 16 18.02 -10.12 14.14
CA LEU A 16 17.54 -10.11 12.77
C LEU A 16 18.20 -8.89 12.13
N GLY A 17 19.19 -9.17 11.30
CA GLY A 17 19.86 -8.16 10.50
C GLY A 17 18.83 -7.33 9.78
N LEU A 18 19.06 -6.02 9.75
CA LEU A 18 18.43 -5.13 8.78
C LEU A 18 18.87 -5.59 7.40
N SER A 19 18.17 -6.60 6.87
CA SER A 19 18.08 -6.77 5.43
C SER A 19 17.16 -5.62 5.00
N GLY A 20 17.78 -4.59 4.42
CA GLY A 20 17.07 -3.56 3.69
C GLY A 20 16.40 -4.19 2.48
N GLN A 21 15.30 -4.91 2.68
CA GLN A 21 14.40 -5.36 1.64
C GLN A 21 13.85 -4.13 0.94
N GLY A 22 13.74 -4.18 -0.39
CA GLY A 22 12.93 -3.20 -1.13
C GLY A 22 11.51 -3.40 -0.69
N ALA A 23 11.10 -2.68 0.35
CA ALA A 23 9.89 -3.01 1.06
C ALA A 23 8.72 -2.41 0.28
N LYS A 24 8.23 -3.13 -0.75
CA LYS A 24 6.80 -3.09 -1.04
C LYS A 24 6.13 -3.78 0.13
N GLY A 25 5.66 -2.98 1.08
CA GLY A 25 5.13 -3.54 2.31
C GLY A 25 3.97 -2.71 2.79
N PHE A 26 2.76 -3.25 2.68
CA PHE A 26 1.65 -2.81 3.50
C PHE A 26 1.77 -3.49 4.87
N HIS A 27 2.36 -2.77 5.83
CA HIS A 27 2.67 -3.28 7.16
C HIS A 27 1.70 -2.72 8.19
N VAL A 28 0.95 -3.60 8.85
CA VAL A 28 0.16 -3.24 10.03
C VAL A 28 1.09 -3.22 11.24
N GLU A 29 1.25 -2.04 11.85
CA GLU A 29 2.08 -1.84 13.05
C GLU A 29 1.30 -2.17 14.33
N THR A 30 0.01 -1.83 14.34
CA THR A 30 -0.88 -2.07 15.48
C THR A 30 -2.29 -2.42 15.02
N PRO A 31 -3.03 -3.21 15.81
CA PRO A 31 -2.64 -3.80 17.08
C PRO A 31 -1.78 -5.07 16.92
N ARG A 32 -1.08 -5.49 17.99
CA ARG A 32 -0.07 -6.56 17.94
C ARG A 32 -0.62 -7.88 17.40
N GLU A 33 -1.90 -8.17 17.63
CA GLU A 33 -2.54 -9.42 17.22
C GLU A 33 -2.66 -9.59 15.70
N ILE A 34 -2.69 -8.48 14.96
CA ILE A 34 -2.73 -8.45 13.48
C ILE A 34 -1.53 -7.69 12.90
N MET A 35 -0.46 -7.55 13.69
CA MET A 35 0.77 -6.92 13.24
C MET A 35 1.46 -7.83 12.23
N GLY A 36 1.84 -7.27 11.09
CA GLY A 36 2.42 -8.06 10.00
C GLY A 36 2.42 -7.34 8.68
N THR A 37 3.15 -7.91 7.72
CA THR A 37 3.16 -7.44 6.33
C THR A 37 2.18 -8.26 5.52
N TYR A 38 1.35 -7.58 4.74
CA TYR A 38 0.27 -8.18 3.98
C TYR A 38 0.39 -7.85 2.50
N PRO A 39 -0.12 -8.72 1.63
CA PRO A 39 -0.10 -8.49 0.20
C PRO A 39 -1.09 -7.37 -0.15
N HIS A 40 -0.67 -6.50 -1.06
CA HIS A 40 -1.47 -5.39 -1.58
C HIS A 40 -1.11 -5.14 -3.04
N GLN A 41 -1.91 -4.32 -3.72
CA GLN A 41 -1.68 -3.91 -5.09
C GLN A 41 -1.78 -2.41 -5.24
N SER A 42 -0.69 -1.77 -5.66
CA SER A 42 -0.67 -0.34 -5.97
C SER A 42 -1.54 -0.03 -7.18
N ALA A 43 -2.28 1.07 -7.10
CA ALA A 43 -2.95 1.67 -8.25
C ALA A 43 -1.91 2.21 -9.24
N VAL A 44 -2.27 2.34 -10.52
CA VAL A 44 -1.44 3.04 -11.53
C VAL A 44 -1.89 4.50 -11.73
N PHE A 45 -2.49 5.07 -10.68
CA PHE A 45 -2.90 6.47 -10.56
C PHE A 45 -2.64 6.95 -9.14
N GLY A 46 -2.79 8.25 -8.90
CA GLY A 46 -2.40 8.85 -7.63
C GLY A 46 -0.90 9.10 -7.55
N LEU A 47 -0.39 9.30 -6.33
CA LEU A 47 1.04 9.43 -6.11
C LEU A 47 1.73 8.08 -6.35
N GLN A 48 2.74 8.08 -7.23
CA GLN A 48 3.49 6.90 -7.63
C GLN A 48 4.96 7.05 -7.23
N PRO A 49 5.63 5.97 -6.81
CA PRO A 49 7.06 5.99 -6.56
C PRO A 49 7.84 6.23 -7.87
N THR A 50 8.98 6.88 -7.76
CA THR A 50 9.96 7.04 -8.84
C THR A 50 11.26 6.34 -8.45
N LEU A 51 12.26 6.33 -9.34
CA LEU A 51 13.57 5.73 -9.03
C LEU A 51 14.28 6.43 -7.85
N ASP A 52 14.07 7.74 -7.69
CA ASP A 52 14.76 8.54 -6.68
C ASP A 52 13.89 8.80 -5.44
N TYR A 53 12.57 8.64 -5.57
CA TYR A 53 11.61 8.99 -4.52
C TYR A 53 10.66 7.83 -4.25
N PRO A 54 10.79 7.14 -3.11
CA PRO A 54 9.78 6.19 -2.67
C PRO A 54 8.49 6.93 -2.30
N VAL A 55 7.39 6.19 -2.29
CA VAL A 55 6.12 6.65 -1.74
C VAL A 55 5.94 5.98 -0.39
N GLU A 56 5.68 6.80 0.63
CA GLU A 56 5.44 6.31 1.99
C GLU A 56 4.12 6.88 2.52
N ALA A 57 3.39 6.05 3.26
CA ALA A 57 2.21 6.46 4.00
C ALA A 57 2.23 5.80 5.38
N THR A 58 2.07 6.59 6.42
CA THR A 58 1.97 6.09 7.79
C THR A 58 0.84 6.81 8.50
N GLY A 59 -0.05 6.08 9.15
CA GLY A 59 -1.21 6.67 9.80
C GLY A 59 -2.16 5.66 10.39
N GLU A 60 -3.17 6.17 11.08
CA GLU A 60 -4.30 5.37 11.50
C GLU A 60 -5.20 5.08 10.30
N ILE A 61 -5.74 3.87 10.23
CA ILE A 61 -6.74 3.49 9.25
C ILE A 61 -8.11 3.91 9.77
N ILE A 62 -8.82 4.69 8.96
CA ILE A 62 -10.17 5.15 9.26
C ILE A 62 -11.10 4.64 8.17
N LEU A 63 -12.12 3.87 8.56
CA LEU A 63 -13.22 3.53 7.66
C LEU A 63 -13.98 4.80 7.30
N VAL A 64 -14.11 5.08 6.01
CA VAL A 64 -14.77 6.29 5.52
C VAL A 64 -16.28 6.20 5.64
N GLU A 65 -16.97 7.34 5.73
CA GLU A 65 -18.43 7.40 5.62
C GLU A 65 -18.95 8.37 4.56
N PRO A 66 -19.71 7.90 3.55
CA PRO A 66 -20.20 6.53 3.38
C PRO A 66 -19.08 5.54 2.99
N ARG A 67 -19.18 4.30 3.47
CA ARG A 67 -18.17 3.22 3.32
C ARG A 67 -17.62 3.00 1.92
N ASP A 68 -18.42 3.25 0.89
CA ASP A 68 -17.99 3.08 -0.50
C ASP A 68 -17.24 4.30 -1.07
N GLY A 69 -17.18 5.43 -0.36
CA GLY A 69 -16.51 6.64 -0.82
C GLY A 69 -17.05 7.20 -2.14
N CYS A 70 -18.25 6.81 -2.57
CA CYS A 70 -18.82 7.28 -3.83
C CYS A 70 -19.46 8.66 -3.70
N MET A 71 -19.83 9.06 -2.48
CA MET A 71 -20.33 10.40 -2.15
C MET A 71 -19.32 11.14 -1.26
N PRO A 72 -19.48 12.46 -1.05
CA PRO A 72 -18.62 13.21 -0.16
C PRO A 72 -18.49 12.52 1.20
N ILE A 73 -17.25 12.33 1.63
CA ILE A 73 -16.94 11.68 2.90
C ILE A 73 -17.22 12.65 4.04
N THR A 74 -17.85 12.16 5.11
CA THR A 74 -18.48 12.99 6.14
C THR A 74 -17.83 12.89 7.52
N ASN A 75 -17.06 11.84 7.80
CA ASN A 75 -16.41 11.67 9.09
C ASN A 75 -15.10 12.48 9.17
N ALA A 76 -15.03 13.38 10.16
CA ALA A 76 -13.97 14.37 10.30
C ALA A 76 -12.60 13.81 10.73
N ASN A 77 -12.53 12.57 11.21
CA ASN A 77 -11.32 11.95 11.73
C ASN A 77 -10.35 11.42 10.66
N ILE A 78 -10.63 11.65 9.37
CA ILE A 78 -9.81 11.19 8.25
C ILE A 78 -8.63 12.11 7.96
N SER A 79 -8.72 13.41 8.27
CA SER A 79 -7.67 14.37 7.93
C SER A 79 -6.30 13.95 8.50
N GLY A 80 -5.31 13.74 7.62
CA GLY A 80 -3.96 13.24 7.95
C GLY A 80 -3.85 11.72 8.13
N ASN A 81 -4.99 11.02 8.21
CA ASN A 81 -5.09 9.57 8.37
C ASN A 81 -5.37 8.89 7.03
N ILE A 82 -5.38 7.56 7.06
CA ILE A 82 -5.49 6.71 5.87
C ILE A 82 -6.94 6.25 5.72
N ALA A 83 -7.53 6.56 4.57
CA ALA A 83 -8.91 6.20 4.27
C ALA A 83 -9.01 4.72 3.85
N LEU A 84 -9.82 3.94 4.58
CA LEU A 84 -10.23 2.58 4.20
C LEU A 84 -11.59 2.65 3.54
N ILE A 85 -11.68 2.17 2.30
CA ILE A 85 -12.87 2.32 1.46
C ILE A 85 -13.28 0.96 0.90
N ASP A 86 -14.56 0.58 1.07
CA ASP A 86 -15.09 -0.61 0.43
C ASP A 86 -15.26 -0.37 -1.10
N GLN A 87 -14.96 -1.40 -1.90
CA GLN A 87 -15.28 -1.35 -3.32
C GLN A 87 -16.81 -1.25 -3.50
N GLY A 88 -17.22 -0.24 -4.25
CA GLY A 88 -18.63 0.09 -4.52
C GLY A 88 -18.88 0.21 -6.01
N THR A 89 -19.91 0.96 -6.38
CA THR A 89 -20.35 1.10 -7.79
C THR A 89 -19.52 2.11 -8.58
N CYS A 90 -19.08 3.19 -7.93
CA CYS A 90 -18.25 4.21 -8.57
C CYS A 90 -16.81 3.74 -8.85
N VAL A 91 -16.16 4.42 -9.78
CA VAL A 91 -14.76 4.20 -10.17
C VAL A 91 -13.78 4.48 -9.02
N PHE A 92 -12.61 3.84 -9.03
CA PHE A 92 -11.64 3.90 -7.94
C PHE A 92 -11.04 5.30 -7.73
N GLU A 93 -10.82 6.02 -8.82
CA GLU A 93 -10.26 7.38 -8.80
C GLU A 93 -11.20 8.35 -8.09
N ARG A 94 -12.51 8.19 -8.27
CA ARG A 94 -13.50 8.99 -7.54
C ARG A 94 -13.38 8.76 -6.05
N LYS A 95 -13.24 7.51 -5.61
CA LYS A 95 -13.08 7.17 -4.18
C LYS A 95 -11.85 7.85 -3.60
N ALA A 96 -10.73 7.76 -4.32
CA ALA A 96 -9.49 8.38 -3.90
C ALA A 96 -9.57 9.92 -3.88
N PHE A 97 -10.23 10.52 -4.88
CA PHE A 97 -10.48 11.96 -4.91
C PHE A 97 -11.34 12.40 -3.72
N MET A 98 -12.44 11.70 -3.40
CA MET A 98 -13.28 12.04 -2.24
C MET A 98 -12.50 11.96 -0.92
N ALA A 99 -11.60 10.98 -0.78
CA ALA A 99 -10.72 10.89 0.39
C ALA A 99 -9.70 12.03 0.45
N GLN A 100 -9.14 12.41 -0.69
CA GLN A 100 -8.23 13.55 -0.79
C GLN A 100 -8.90 14.88 -0.42
N GLU A 101 -10.15 15.10 -0.83
CA GLU A 101 -10.90 16.32 -0.52
C GLU A 101 -11.14 16.51 1.00
N VAL A 102 -11.09 15.42 1.77
CA VAL A 102 -11.15 15.45 3.24
C VAL A 102 -9.76 15.29 3.88
N ASN A 103 -8.70 15.56 3.12
CA ASN A 103 -7.30 15.51 3.53
C ASN A 103 -6.81 14.14 4.04
N ALA A 104 -7.32 13.03 3.50
CA ALA A 104 -6.69 11.73 3.74
C ALA A 104 -5.24 11.76 3.25
N SER A 105 -4.33 11.11 3.97
CA SER A 105 -2.91 11.02 3.59
C SER A 105 -2.62 9.88 2.60
N ALA A 106 -3.48 8.85 2.58
CA ALA A 106 -3.43 7.74 1.63
C ALA A 106 -4.79 7.02 1.57
N VAL A 107 -4.94 6.11 0.62
CA VAL A 107 -6.17 5.34 0.41
C VAL A 107 -5.89 3.84 0.31
N VAL A 108 -6.68 3.06 1.04
CA VAL A 108 -6.74 1.60 0.96
C VAL A 108 -8.13 1.20 0.47
N ILE A 109 -8.22 0.58 -0.69
CA ILE A 109 -9.47 0.07 -1.26
C ILE A 109 -9.59 -1.42 -0.98
N ILE A 110 -10.70 -1.83 -0.38
CA ILE A 110 -11.03 -3.24 -0.14
C ILE A 110 -11.75 -3.77 -1.36
N PHE A 111 -11.14 -4.72 -2.08
CA PHE A 111 -11.81 -5.39 -3.18
C PHE A 111 -12.97 -6.26 -2.71
N ASN A 112 -13.94 -6.50 -3.59
CA ASN A 112 -15.10 -7.36 -3.30
C ASN A 112 -14.79 -8.87 -3.44
N ASP A 113 -13.55 -9.23 -3.77
CA ASP A 113 -13.08 -10.61 -3.86
C ASP A 113 -11.66 -10.78 -3.32
N GLU A 114 -11.15 -12.00 -3.43
CA GLU A 114 -9.85 -12.40 -2.88
C GLU A 114 -8.69 -12.21 -3.86
N GLN A 115 -8.91 -11.55 -5.00
CA GLN A 115 -7.87 -11.32 -5.98
C GLN A 115 -7.33 -9.90 -5.87
N LEU A 116 -6.01 -9.78 -5.79
CA LEU A 116 -5.35 -8.51 -6.03
C LEU A 116 -5.44 -8.16 -7.49
N LYS A 117 -5.94 -6.95 -7.79
CA LYS A 117 -6.18 -6.47 -9.15
C LYS A 117 -5.48 -5.15 -9.36
N LEU A 118 -4.88 -5.00 -10.53
CA LEU A 118 -4.32 -3.73 -10.95
C LEU A 118 -5.44 -2.71 -11.15
N MET A 119 -5.44 -1.64 -10.35
CA MET A 119 -6.41 -0.56 -10.50
C MET A 119 -5.91 0.43 -11.56
N MET A 120 -6.46 0.30 -12.76
CA MET A 120 -6.20 1.22 -13.88
C MET A 120 -7.20 2.38 -13.89
N PRO A 121 -6.84 3.54 -14.45
CA PRO A 121 -7.80 4.61 -14.67
C PRO A 121 -8.95 4.13 -15.55
N ALA A 122 -10.17 4.48 -15.14
CA ALA A 122 -11.39 4.16 -15.84
C ALA A 122 -11.44 4.88 -17.18
N LYS A 123 -11.88 4.17 -18.23
CA LYS A 123 -12.02 4.68 -19.60
C LYS A 123 -13.42 4.34 -20.12
N ASN A 124 -14.02 5.25 -20.90
CA ASN A 124 -15.35 5.08 -21.50
C ASN A 124 -16.47 4.82 -20.47
N VAL A 125 -16.29 5.28 -19.23
CA VAL A 125 -17.28 5.18 -18.17
C VAL A 125 -17.40 6.50 -17.42
N ASP A 126 -18.59 6.78 -16.90
CA ASP A 126 -18.82 7.93 -16.04
C ASP A 126 -18.25 7.71 -14.63
N VAL A 127 -18.38 8.73 -13.79
CA VAL A 127 -17.94 8.71 -12.38
C VAL A 127 -18.66 7.66 -11.50
N TRP A 128 -19.70 7.02 -12.01
CA TRP A 128 -20.50 5.97 -11.35
C TRP A 128 -20.25 4.59 -11.94
N GLY A 129 -19.35 4.46 -12.92
CA GLY A 129 -19.03 3.20 -13.59
C GLY A 129 -20.02 2.81 -14.70
N ASN A 130 -20.95 3.70 -15.10
CA ASN A 130 -21.84 3.45 -16.23
C ASN A 130 -21.11 3.70 -17.54
N ASN A 131 -21.43 2.94 -18.60
CA ASN A 131 -20.87 3.16 -19.93
C ASN A 131 -21.16 4.59 -20.41
N ASP A 132 -20.10 5.33 -20.70
CA ASP A 132 -20.17 6.68 -21.26
C ASP A 132 -19.19 6.78 -22.44
N PRO A 133 -19.57 6.28 -23.63
CA PRO A 133 -18.71 6.32 -24.81
C PRO A 133 -18.48 7.75 -25.32
N GLY A 134 -19.21 8.75 -24.81
CA GLY A 134 -19.04 10.16 -25.11
C GLY A 134 -17.97 10.85 -24.27
N HIS A 135 -17.42 10.17 -23.25
CA HIS A 135 -16.38 10.69 -22.35
C HIS A 135 -15.04 9.96 -22.56
N PRO A 136 -14.29 10.25 -23.65
CA PRO A 136 -13.07 9.53 -24.02
C PRO A 136 -11.84 9.88 -23.17
N ILE A 137 -11.97 10.84 -22.24
CA ILE A 137 -10.85 11.35 -21.43
C ILE A 137 -11.09 10.97 -19.97
N ILE A 138 -10.02 10.63 -19.26
CA ILE A 138 -10.02 10.52 -17.80
C ILE A 138 -10.68 11.80 -17.23
N HIS A 139 -11.75 11.67 -16.44
CA HIS A 139 -12.46 12.82 -15.86
C HIS A 139 -11.44 13.74 -15.17
N PRO A 140 -11.47 15.07 -15.37
CA PRO A 140 -10.44 15.99 -14.88
C PRO A 140 -10.18 15.93 -13.37
N TYR A 141 -11.13 15.42 -12.57
CA TYR A 141 -10.95 15.16 -11.14
C TYR A 141 -9.89 14.09 -10.87
N PHE A 142 -9.76 13.09 -11.75
CA PHE A 142 -8.91 11.92 -11.55
C PHE A 142 -7.43 12.20 -11.89
N ALA A 143 -7.16 13.21 -12.72
CA ALA A 143 -5.80 13.66 -13.01
C ALA A 143 -5.12 14.35 -11.82
N ASN A 144 -5.90 14.75 -10.81
CA ASN A 144 -5.42 15.52 -9.66
C ASN A 144 -5.42 14.69 -8.36
N ILE A 145 -5.30 13.37 -8.45
CA ILE A 145 -5.07 12.53 -7.28
C ILE A 145 -3.57 12.53 -7.02
N PHE A 146 -3.16 13.07 -5.87
CA PHE A 146 -1.76 13.21 -5.46
C PHE A 146 -1.49 12.53 -4.11
N ILE A 147 -2.43 11.72 -3.63
CA ILE A 147 -2.22 10.79 -2.51
C ILE A 147 -2.03 9.37 -3.06
N PRO A 148 -1.28 8.52 -2.34
CA PRO A 148 -0.99 7.19 -2.81
C PRO A 148 -2.16 6.24 -2.52
N VAL A 149 -2.41 5.29 -3.44
CA VAL A 149 -3.59 4.41 -3.43
C VAL A 149 -3.17 2.93 -3.60
N ILE A 150 -3.65 2.07 -2.70
CA ILE A 150 -3.49 0.61 -2.78
C ILE A 150 -4.83 -0.11 -2.65
N GLY A 151 -4.86 -1.34 -3.17
CA GLY A 151 -5.96 -2.28 -3.06
C GLY A 151 -5.54 -3.50 -2.26
N ILE A 152 -6.47 -4.01 -1.45
CA ILE A 152 -6.31 -5.24 -0.65
C ILE A 152 -7.47 -6.19 -0.92
N THR A 153 -7.28 -7.47 -0.61
CA THR A 153 -8.34 -8.48 -0.76
C THR A 153 -9.49 -8.23 0.21
N LYS A 154 -10.66 -8.81 -0.10
CA LYS A 154 -11.83 -8.75 0.76
C LYS A 154 -11.54 -9.29 2.17
N SER A 155 -10.94 -10.47 2.28
CA SER A 155 -10.59 -11.06 3.58
C SER A 155 -9.66 -10.18 4.42
N MET A 156 -8.70 -9.49 3.79
CA MET A 156 -7.82 -8.54 4.47
C MET A 156 -8.61 -7.35 5.00
N GLY A 157 -9.47 -6.76 4.15
CA GLY A 157 -10.30 -5.64 4.54
C GLY A 157 -11.25 -5.99 5.68
N ASP A 158 -11.86 -7.18 5.63
CA ASP A 158 -12.74 -7.67 6.71
C ASP A 158 -11.96 -7.86 8.01
N MET A 159 -10.76 -8.43 7.97
CA MET A 159 -9.88 -8.54 9.14
C MET A 159 -9.56 -7.17 9.77
N LEU A 160 -9.22 -6.16 8.94
CA LEU A 160 -8.96 -4.81 9.44
C LEU A 160 -10.22 -4.20 10.08
N LYS A 161 -11.37 -4.28 9.37
CA LYS A 161 -12.66 -3.77 9.86
C LYS A 161 -13.08 -4.41 11.17
N ASP A 162 -12.84 -5.71 11.33
CA ASP A 162 -13.11 -6.43 12.57
C ASP A 162 -12.30 -5.90 13.75
N HIS A 163 -11.19 -5.20 13.54
CA HIS A 163 -10.38 -4.58 14.61
C HIS A 163 -10.72 -3.11 14.86
N LEU A 164 -11.26 -2.40 13.86
CA LEU A 164 -11.57 -0.97 13.96
C LEU A 164 -12.66 -0.63 14.99
N TRP A 165 -13.52 -1.58 15.40
CA TRP A 165 -14.58 -1.30 16.37
C TRP A 165 -14.09 -1.11 17.81
N TYR A 166 -12.89 -1.59 18.14
CA TYR A 166 -12.36 -1.59 19.52
C TYR A 166 -10.90 -1.13 19.65
N LYS A 167 -10.18 -0.99 18.54
CA LYS A 167 -8.77 -0.60 18.53
C LYS A 167 -8.46 0.31 17.35
N THR A 168 -7.47 1.18 17.56
CA THR A 168 -6.79 1.87 16.46
C THR A 168 -5.97 0.84 15.68
N VAL A 169 -6.14 0.84 14.37
CA VAL A 169 -5.25 0.11 13.46
C VAL A 169 -4.32 1.11 12.82
N ARG A 170 -3.01 0.96 13.05
CA ARG A 170 -1.98 1.83 12.46
C ARG A 170 -1.19 1.03 11.44
N LEU A 171 -0.93 1.63 10.29
CA LEU A 171 -0.13 1.04 9.24
C LEU A 171 1.08 1.91 8.90
N ASN A 172 2.08 1.25 8.34
CA ASN A 172 3.17 1.85 7.59
C ASN A 172 3.22 1.16 6.22
N TRP A 173 3.24 1.97 5.17
CA TRP A 173 3.27 1.54 3.80
C TRP A 173 4.41 2.23 3.06
N ILE A 174 5.24 1.46 2.38
CA ILE A 174 6.32 1.95 1.50
C ILE A 174 6.17 1.29 0.12
N GLU A 175 6.35 2.09 -0.94
CA GLU A 175 6.62 1.64 -2.31
C GLU A 175 7.95 2.24 -2.77
N ASP A 176 8.86 1.40 -3.26
CA ASP A 176 10.17 1.82 -3.75
C ASP A 176 10.47 1.15 -5.10
N GLN A 177 10.73 1.94 -6.15
CA GLN A 177 11.08 1.45 -7.49
C GLN A 177 12.58 1.18 -7.64
N TYR A 178 13.44 1.80 -6.83
CA TYR A 178 14.88 1.65 -6.92
C TYR A 178 15.29 0.18 -6.75
N LYS A 179 14.71 -0.50 -5.76
CA LYS A 179 15.04 -1.90 -5.48
C LYS A 179 14.41 -2.90 -6.45
N THR A 180 13.31 -2.56 -7.12
CA THR A 180 12.73 -3.45 -8.16
C THR A 180 13.58 -3.54 -9.42
N VAL A 181 14.32 -2.47 -9.76
CA VAL A 181 15.21 -2.46 -10.94
C VAL A 181 16.54 -3.15 -10.64
N HIS A 182 17.11 -2.92 -9.45
CA HIS A 182 18.41 -3.47 -9.09
C HIS A 182 18.40 -4.93 -8.59
N ASP A 183 17.23 -5.49 -8.25
CA ASP A 183 17.09 -6.93 -7.95
C ASP A 183 16.92 -7.76 -9.25
N PHE A 184 16.36 -7.17 -10.31
CA PHE A 184 16.27 -7.80 -11.64
C PHE A 184 17.65 -8.07 -12.24
N ASP A 185 18.63 -7.21 -11.95
CA ASP A 185 20.02 -7.40 -12.39
C ASP A 185 20.75 -8.55 -11.67
N LEU A 186 20.25 -9.01 -10.51
CA LEU A 186 20.88 -10.08 -9.72
C LEU A 186 20.42 -11.49 -10.11
N GLU A 187 19.28 -11.64 -10.78
CA GLU A 187 18.80 -12.93 -11.30
C GLU A 187 19.17 -13.16 -12.78
N GLY A 188 19.81 -12.19 -13.44
CA GLY A 188 19.89 -12.16 -14.90
C GLY A 188 21.15 -11.58 -15.54
N ASN A 189 22.36 -11.78 -15.01
CA ASN A 189 23.58 -11.86 -15.84
C ASN A 189 24.82 -12.26 -15.03
N ASP A 190 25.11 -13.56 -14.98
CA ASP A 190 26.48 -14.01 -14.75
C ASP A 190 27.26 -13.90 -16.07
N SER A 191 27.85 -12.73 -16.32
CA SER A 191 28.97 -12.57 -17.23
C SER A 191 29.85 -11.39 -16.78
N PRO A 192 31.16 -11.61 -16.59
CA PRO A 192 31.98 -10.69 -15.81
C PRO A 192 32.52 -9.58 -16.71
N LEU A 193 32.14 -8.33 -16.43
CA LEU A 193 32.94 -7.18 -16.85
C LEU A 193 33.18 -6.28 -15.63
N SER A 194 34.35 -6.48 -15.03
CA SER A 194 34.94 -5.61 -14.02
C SER A 194 35.41 -4.28 -14.66
N PRO A 195 35.29 -3.13 -13.98
CA PRO A 195 35.65 -1.84 -14.55
C PRO A 195 37.15 -1.51 -14.43
N HIS A 196 37.70 -1.05 -15.54
CA HIS A 196 38.83 -0.12 -15.74
C HIS A 196 40.04 -0.14 -14.79
N LYS A 197 41.23 -0.38 -15.37
CA LYS A 197 42.45 0.35 -15.00
C LYS A 197 43.03 1.11 -16.20
N THR A 198 43.01 2.42 -16.05
CA THR A 198 43.71 3.44 -16.83
C THR A 198 45.20 3.16 -16.91
N ALA A 199 45.78 3.26 -18.11
CA ALA A 199 47.22 3.33 -18.31
C ALA A 199 47.56 4.60 -19.12
N GLY A 200 48.42 5.40 -18.52
CA GLY A 200 49.25 6.44 -19.14
C GLY A 200 50.34 6.80 -18.12
N PRO A 201 51.46 7.42 -18.52
CA PRO A 201 51.92 7.71 -19.88
C PRO A 201 52.72 6.57 -20.53
#